data_AF-Q0U5E1-F1
#
_entry.id   AF-Q0U5E1-F1
#
_cell.length_a   1.000
_cell.length_b   1.000
_cell.length_c   1.000
_cell.angle_alpha   90.00
_cell.angle_beta   90.00
_cell.angle_gamma   90.00
#
_symmetry.space_group_name_H-M   'P 1'
#
loop_
_entity.id
_entity.type
_entity.pdbx_description
1 polymer ?
#
loop_
_entity_poly.entity_id
_entity_poly.type
_entity_poly.pdbx_seq_one_letter_code
_entity_poly.pdbx_strand_id
1 'polypeptide(L)'
;MREPRRALLAAALVSIIPAFVFLVPSDTIPQAIRPRSSSADALPTQTIFLPWTKPFSRASGYTPSVLGVIAGSRQIFPIDTTSTGVVIGANRLPKLQLGKGNPVGWRFISDNSILLTGQIANLPITFYGSKRSQQAISQVPVLVITKIVRCPGFNKDRDKGVCPLEKLDKKYKQHLNSVLFMGVGFGVTAPGNGSFPSIPSHDPFLNVMRLTDYNTLSMRKGYVITARGVYLGLTDDNTSGAVWTRLGKLAGTTDPQAWAGPLVSFTSGTSNESTQARALIDISTTQMKIQSSLQSTLPNRTVSDGKTPPEISKRVITGTKLNFAFLDMGKGVAGYDFVVGDIMLKLSQRALCRM
;
A
#
# COMPACT_ATOMS: atom_id res chain seq x y z
N MET A 1 -54.67 -52.58 -23.86
CA MET A 1 -54.54 -53.22 -22.53
C MET A 1 -53.63 -52.30 -21.71
N ARG A 2 -54.19 -51.36 -20.94
CA ARG A 2 -54.46 -51.45 -19.48
C ARG A 2 -53.20 -51.88 -18.72
N GLU A 3 -52.36 -50.94 -18.27
CA GLU A 3 -52.39 -50.24 -16.95
C GLU A 3 -52.07 -51.16 -15.73
N PRO A 4 -51.60 -50.65 -14.55
CA PRO A 4 -50.73 -49.49 -14.30
C PRO A 4 -49.87 -49.57 -12.98
N ARG A 5 -49.29 -48.41 -12.60
CA ARG A 5 -48.99 -47.87 -11.24
C ARG A 5 -47.74 -48.40 -10.49
N ARG A 6 -46.85 -47.44 -10.16
CA ARG A 6 -46.87 -46.74 -8.86
C ARG A 6 -46.05 -45.44 -8.89
N ALA A 7 -46.73 -44.35 -8.57
CA ALA A 7 -46.16 -43.11 -8.07
C ALA A 7 -45.76 -43.29 -6.60
N LEU A 8 -44.71 -42.58 -6.15
CA LEU A 8 -44.64 -42.14 -4.77
C LEU A 8 -44.13 -40.70 -4.70
N LEU A 9 -44.92 -39.90 -4.01
CA LEU A 9 -44.66 -38.56 -3.50
C LEU A 9 -43.72 -38.59 -2.28
N ALA A 10 -43.30 -37.38 -1.88
CA ALA A 10 -42.74 -36.96 -0.58
C ALA A 10 -41.20 -37.06 -0.49
N ALA A 11 -40.45 -36.10 0.05
CA ALA A 11 -40.76 -34.88 0.77
C ALA A 11 -39.55 -33.92 0.65
N ALA A 12 -39.81 -32.62 0.81
CA ALA A 12 -38.77 -31.62 1.04
C ALA A 12 -37.96 -31.95 2.30
N LEU A 13 -36.64 -31.87 2.21
CA LEU A 13 -35.75 -31.77 3.35
C LEU A 13 -34.73 -30.66 3.07
N VAL A 14 -35.06 -29.50 3.64
CA VAL A 14 -34.12 -28.41 3.89
C VAL A 14 -33.08 -28.96 4.87
N SER A 15 -31.88 -29.24 4.37
CA SER A 15 -30.74 -29.56 5.24
C SER A 15 -29.94 -28.28 5.45
N ILE A 16 -30.22 -27.63 6.58
CA ILE A 16 -29.34 -26.65 7.21
C ILE A 16 -28.07 -27.42 7.61
N ILE A 17 -26.96 -27.19 6.91
CA ILE A 17 -25.65 -27.66 7.37
C ILE A 17 -25.19 -26.66 8.44
N PRO A 18 -24.99 -27.10 9.70
CA PRO A 18 -24.51 -26.23 10.76
C PRO A 18 -23.06 -25.81 10.48
N ALA A 19 -22.79 -24.54 10.72
CA ALA A 19 -21.45 -23.99 10.84
C ALA A 19 -20.72 -24.72 11.97
N PHE A 20 -19.78 -25.61 11.61
CA PHE A 20 -18.83 -26.12 12.57
C PHE A 20 -17.75 -25.08 12.80
N VAL A 21 -17.92 -24.35 13.90
CA VAL A 21 -16.84 -23.66 14.61
C VAL A 21 -15.94 -24.74 15.20
N PHE A 22 -14.75 -24.91 14.64
CA PHE A 22 -13.69 -25.62 15.34
C PHE A 22 -12.98 -24.63 16.26
N LEU A 23 -13.31 -24.71 17.55
CA LEU A 23 -12.46 -24.27 18.65
C LEU A 23 -11.23 -25.19 18.65
N VAL A 24 -10.06 -24.63 18.32
CA VAL A 24 -8.78 -25.30 18.59
C VAL A 24 -8.41 -25.00 20.04
N PRO A 25 -8.05 -26.00 20.87
CA PRO A 25 -7.63 -25.79 22.24
C PRO A 25 -6.37 -24.92 22.31
N SER A 26 -6.40 -23.96 23.23
CA SER A 26 -5.25 -23.15 23.61
C SER A 26 -4.22 -23.99 24.35
N ASP A 27 -3.31 -24.63 23.64
CA ASP A 27 -2.11 -25.21 24.24
C ASP A 27 -0.85 -24.43 23.80
N THR A 28 -0.24 -23.78 24.80
CA THR A 28 1.13 -23.25 24.83
C THR A 28 1.53 -22.30 23.71
N ILE A 29 1.10 -21.04 23.85
CA ILE A 29 1.79 -19.89 23.22
C ILE A 29 3.17 -19.76 23.89
N PRO A 30 4.30 -19.81 23.14
CA PRO A 30 5.59 -19.40 23.67
C PRO A 30 5.47 -17.92 24.07
N GLN A 31 5.70 -17.62 25.35
CA GLN A 31 5.70 -16.24 25.82
C GLN A 31 6.73 -15.43 25.00
N ALA A 32 6.23 -14.57 24.12
CA ALA A 32 7.05 -13.57 23.46
C ALA A 32 7.68 -12.70 24.55
N ILE A 33 9.01 -12.63 24.53
CA ILE A 33 9.82 -11.85 25.48
C ILE A 33 9.30 -10.41 25.48
N ARG A 34 8.60 -10.02 26.56
CA ARG A 34 8.23 -8.62 26.81
C ARG A 34 9.52 -7.86 27.11
N PRO A 35 9.86 -6.80 26.34
CA PRO A 35 10.90 -5.88 26.78
C PRO A 35 10.41 -5.19 28.06
N ARG A 36 11.26 -5.24 29.09
CA ARG A 36 11.05 -4.58 30.39
C ARG A 36 10.93 -3.07 30.16
N SER A 37 9.76 -2.48 30.39
CA SER A 37 9.58 -1.03 30.31
C SER A 37 10.20 -0.37 31.54
N SER A 38 11.27 0.41 31.35
CA SER A 38 11.71 1.39 32.34
C SER A 38 10.88 2.66 32.21
N SER A 39 10.45 3.16 33.37
CA SER A 39 9.76 4.42 33.69
C SER A 39 8.36 4.68 33.12
N ALA A 40 7.49 5.10 34.04
CA ALA A 40 6.07 5.40 33.88
C ALA A 40 5.81 6.66 33.07
N ASP A 41 6.02 6.60 31.75
CA ASP A 41 5.35 7.49 30.81
C ASP A 41 4.04 6.81 30.41
N ALA A 42 2.90 7.47 30.63
CA ALA A 42 1.59 6.98 30.20
C ALA A 42 1.69 6.56 28.72
N LEU A 43 1.38 5.28 28.44
CA LEU A 43 1.47 4.75 27.09
C LEU A 43 0.65 5.64 26.15
N PRO A 44 1.19 6.02 24.98
CA PRO A 44 0.44 6.75 23.98
C PRO A 44 -0.89 6.06 23.65
N THR A 45 -2.02 6.64 24.04
CA THR A 45 -3.37 6.08 23.83
C THR A 45 -4.11 6.73 22.66
N GLN A 46 -3.51 7.72 22.01
CA GLN A 46 -4.22 8.53 21.02
C GLN A 46 -4.16 7.92 19.63
N THR A 47 -5.34 7.77 19.04
CA THR A 47 -5.52 7.35 17.65
C THR A 47 -6.74 8.02 17.04
N ILE A 48 -6.74 8.15 15.73
CA ILE A 48 -7.92 8.54 14.95
C ILE A 48 -8.14 7.53 13.83
N PHE A 49 -9.39 7.12 13.67
CA PHE A 49 -9.79 6.22 12.60
C PHE A 49 -10.32 7.01 11.40
N LEU A 50 -9.61 6.89 10.28
CA LEU A 50 -9.96 7.43 8.96
C LEU A 50 -10.71 6.35 8.17
N PRO A 51 -12.03 6.47 7.97
CA PRO A 51 -12.77 5.50 7.17
C PRO A 51 -12.40 5.61 5.69
N TRP A 52 -12.48 4.48 4.97
CA TRP A 52 -12.45 4.54 3.52
C TRP A 52 -13.65 5.31 2.98
N THR A 53 -13.42 6.12 1.94
CA THR A 53 -14.48 6.86 1.24
C THR A 53 -15.46 5.94 0.52
N LYS A 54 -15.04 4.70 0.23
CA LYS A 54 -15.87 3.61 -0.27
C LYS A 54 -15.46 2.33 0.45
N PRO A 55 -16.40 1.39 0.74
CA PRO A 55 -16.05 0.09 1.31
C PRO A 55 -14.98 -0.62 0.48
N PHE A 56 -14.00 -1.22 1.15
CA PHE A 56 -12.96 -1.99 0.48
C PHE A 56 -13.59 -3.18 -0.24
N SER A 57 -13.35 -3.31 -1.54
CA SER A 57 -13.83 -4.44 -2.34
C SER A 57 -12.79 -4.87 -3.34
N ARG A 58 -12.42 -6.16 -3.26
CA ARG A 58 -11.50 -6.84 -4.18
C ARG A 58 -11.99 -6.81 -5.64
N ALA A 59 -13.30 -6.69 -5.85
CA ALA A 59 -13.90 -6.70 -7.19
C ALA A 59 -14.03 -5.29 -7.80
N SER A 60 -13.90 -4.24 -6.99
CA SER A 60 -14.31 -2.89 -7.41
C SER A 60 -13.30 -2.16 -8.28
N GLY A 61 -12.04 -2.64 -8.35
CA GLY A 61 -10.97 -2.02 -9.14
C GLY A 61 -10.59 -0.59 -8.70
N TYR A 62 -11.16 -0.06 -7.62
CA TYR A 62 -10.84 1.26 -7.10
C TYR A 62 -9.73 1.19 -6.06
N THR A 63 -8.82 2.16 -6.11
CA THR A 63 -7.81 2.37 -5.07
C THR A 63 -8.47 2.83 -3.76
N PRO A 64 -8.21 2.18 -2.61
CA PRO A 64 -8.69 2.63 -1.31
C PRO A 64 -8.31 4.09 -1.09
N SER A 65 -9.26 4.90 -0.63
CA SER A 65 -9.06 6.35 -0.54
C SER A 65 -9.64 6.93 0.73
N VAL A 66 -8.98 7.93 1.29
CA VAL A 66 -9.45 8.71 2.46
C VAL A 66 -9.84 10.12 2.06
N LEU A 67 -10.70 10.75 2.86
CA LEU A 67 -11.08 12.13 2.66
C LEU A 67 -10.09 13.07 3.36
N GLY A 68 -9.69 14.15 2.67
CA GLY A 68 -8.93 15.22 3.31
C GLY A 68 -9.05 16.57 2.61
N VAL A 69 -8.39 17.56 3.19
CA VAL A 69 -8.27 18.93 2.68
C VAL A 69 -6.81 19.33 2.65
N ILE A 70 -6.39 19.93 1.54
CA ILE A 70 -5.03 20.45 1.32
C ILE A 70 -5.15 21.83 0.65
N ALA A 71 -4.45 22.83 1.18
CA ALA A 71 -4.51 24.22 0.71
C ALA A 71 -5.96 24.74 0.48
N GLY A 72 -6.88 24.38 1.39
CA GLY A 72 -8.29 24.77 1.32
C GLY A 72 -9.14 24.03 0.28
N SER A 73 -8.56 23.07 -0.45
CA SER A 73 -9.28 22.23 -1.42
C SER A 73 -9.55 20.84 -0.86
N ARG A 74 -10.80 20.40 -0.95
CA ARG A 74 -11.21 19.03 -0.58
C ARG A 74 -10.74 18.01 -1.62
N GLN A 75 -10.14 16.92 -1.18
CA GLN A 75 -9.63 15.84 -2.03
C GLN A 75 -10.08 14.47 -1.50
N ILE A 76 -10.19 13.51 -2.42
CA ILE A 76 -10.27 12.08 -2.12
C ILE A 76 -8.87 11.54 -2.43
N PHE A 77 -8.09 11.28 -1.39
CA PHE A 77 -6.69 10.85 -1.53
C PHE A 77 -6.62 9.34 -1.73
N PRO A 78 -6.21 8.85 -2.92
CA PRO A 78 -5.92 7.43 -3.12
C PRO A 78 -4.67 7.06 -2.33
N ILE A 79 -4.78 6.01 -1.52
CA ILE A 79 -3.67 5.50 -0.73
C ILE A 79 -2.84 4.54 -1.58
N ASP A 80 -1.57 4.90 -1.77
CA ASP A 80 -0.57 4.06 -2.41
C ASP A 80 0.47 3.63 -1.36
N THR A 81 0.48 2.34 -1.02
CA THR A 81 1.46 1.78 -0.07
C THR A 81 2.78 1.38 -0.73
N THR A 82 2.92 1.55 -2.05
CA THR A 82 4.14 1.25 -2.82
C THR A 82 5.01 2.47 -3.08
N SER A 83 4.54 3.67 -2.71
CA SER A 83 5.35 4.89 -2.79
C SER A 83 5.12 5.79 -1.60
N THR A 84 5.94 6.83 -1.45
CA THR A 84 5.86 7.77 -0.32
C THR A 84 5.73 9.20 -0.84
N GLY A 85 4.92 10.01 -0.17
CA GLY A 85 4.75 11.42 -0.47
C GLY A 85 3.52 11.76 -1.30
N VAL A 86 3.19 13.05 -1.32
CA VAL A 86 2.00 13.56 -2.00
C VAL A 86 2.39 14.29 -3.28
N VAL A 87 1.74 13.91 -4.38
CA VAL A 87 1.90 14.56 -5.69
C VAL A 87 0.52 14.97 -6.20
N ILE A 88 0.33 16.24 -6.53
CA ILE A 88 -0.97 16.79 -6.87
C ILE A 88 -0.85 17.84 -7.98
N GLY A 89 -1.76 17.83 -8.95
CA GLY A 89 -1.80 18.86 -10.00
C GLY A 89 -2.20 20.23 -9.45
N ALA A 90 -1.52 21.29 -9.90
CA ALA A 90 -1.77 22.66 -9.45
C ALA A 90 -3.24 23.10 -9.60
N ASN A 91 -3.92 22.66 -10.66
CA ASN A 91 -5.33 22.99 -10.90
C ASN A 91 -6.30 22.41 -9.84
N ARG A 92 -5.87 21.42 -9.04
CA ARG A 92 -6.65 20.93 -7.88
C ARG A 92 -6.55 21.85 -6.67
N LEU A 93 -5.58 22.78 -6.67
CA LEU A 93 -5.27 23.71 -5.59
C LEU A 93 -5.40 25.16 -6.08
N PRO A 94 -6.56 25.61 -6.58
CA PRO A 94 -6.70 26.91 -7.23
C PRO A 94 -6.37 28.12 -6.32
N LYS A 95 -6.40 27.94 -5.00
CA LYS A 95 -6.06 28.97 -4.01
C LYS A 95 -4.59 28.96 -3.60
N LEU A 96 -3.82 27.93 -3.99
CA LEU A 96 -2.41 27.83 -3.66
C LEU A 96 -1.60 28.68 -4.63
N GLN A 97 -0.83 29.61 -4.09
CA GLN A 97 0.16 30.38 -4.84
C GLN A 97 1.52 29.76 -4.60
N LEU A 98 2.17 29.32 -5.68
CA LEU A 98 3.54 28.84 -5.65
C LEU A 98 4.47 30.00 -5.99
N GLY A 99 5.50 30.22 -5.16
CA GLY A 99 6.43 31.33 -5.30
C GLY A 99 7.79 30.89 -5.85
N LYS A 100 8.61 31.87 -6.26
CA LYS A 100 10.00 31.63 -6.72
C LYS A 100 10.89 30.94 -5.67
N GLY A 101 10.53 31.02 -4.39
CA GLY A 101 11.25 30.37 -3.28
C GLY A 101 10.95 28.88 -3.11
N ASN A 102 9.96 28.32 -3.80
CA ASN A 102 9.65 26.90 -3.73
C ASN A 102 10.65 26.10 -4.59
N PRO A 103 11.30 25.06 -4.04
CA PRO A 103 12.20 24.21 -4.82
C PRO A 103 11.48 23.55 -5.99
N VAL A 104 12.14 23.45 -7.14
CA VAL A 104 11.64 22.66 -8.26
C VAL A 104 11.79 21.18 -7.93
N GLY A 105 10.80 20.38 -8.31
CA GLY A 105 10.83 18.92 -8.17
C GLY A 105 10.20 18.21 -9.35
N TRP A 106 10.52 16.93 -9.49
CA TRP A 106 9.98 16.10 -10.56
C TRP A 106 9.79 14.64 -10.15
N ARG A 107 8.90 13.94 -10.84
CA ARG A 107 8.67 12.49 -10.70
C ARG A 107 8.46 11.86 -12.07
N PHE A 108 9.14 10.75 -12.32
CA PHE A 108 8.97 9.97 -13.55
C PHE A 108 8.24 8.66 -13.26
N ILE A 109 7.12 8.44 -13.95
CA ILE A 109 6.32 7.22 -13.91
C ILE A 109 6.73 6.37 -15.12
N SER A 110 7.49 5.31 -14.87
CA SER A 110 8.13 4.48 -15.89
C SER A 110 7.13 3.80 -16.82
N ASP A 111 6.04 3.25 -16.26
CA ASP A 111 5.11 2.37 -16.98
C ASP A 111 4.52 3.02 -18.23
N ASN A 112 4.26 4.32 -18.17
CA ASN A 112 3.71 5.10 -19.29
C ASN A 112 4.68 6.17 -19.81
N SER A 113 5.94 6.14 -19.36
CA SER A 113 6.96 7.15 -19.65
C SER A 113 6.49 8.58 -19.39
N ILE A 114 5.82 8.82 -18.26
CA ILE A 114 5.28 10.14 -17.92
C ILE A 114 6.24 10.86 -16.97
N LEU A 115 6.65 12.08 -17.35
CA LEU A 115 7.41 12.98 -16.51
C LEU A 115 6.49 14.08 -15.96
N LEU A 116 6.42 14.15 -14.63
CA LEU A 116 5.70 15.16 -13.87
C LEU A 116 6.71 16.16 -13.33
N THR A 117 6.53 17.45 -13.61
CA THR A 117 7.39 18.51 -13.06
C THR A 117 6.56 19.60 -12.39
N GLY A 118 7.14 20.22 -11.37
CA GLY A 118 6.43 21.16 -10.53
C GLY A 118 7.32 21.79 -9.47
N GLN A 119 6.69 22.28 -8.41
CA GLN A 119 7.38 22.86 -7.27
C GLN A 119 6.97 22.15 -5.98
N ILE A 120 7.88 22.15 -5.02
CA ILE A 120 7.69 21.51 -3.73
C ILE A 120 7.24 22.58 -2.73
N ALA A 121 6.09 22.34 -2.10
CA ALA A 121 5.56 23.18 -1.04
C ALA A 121 5.29 22.35 0.21
N ASN A 122 5.68 22.85 1.38
CA ASN A 122 5.33 22.24 2.65
C ASN A 122 3.90 22.63 3.00
N LEU A 123 2.97 21.69 2.89
CA LEU A 123 1.54 21.97 3.02
C LEU A 123 0.92 21.16 4.17
N PRO A 124 -0.01 21.78 4.91
CA PRO A 124 -0.83 21.04 5.84
C PRO A 124 -1.88 20.21 5.07
N ILE A 125 -2.07 18.97 5.51
CA ILE A 125 -3.15 18.09 5.04
C ILE A 125 -4.00 17.73 6.24
N THR A 126 -5.29 18.07 6.17
CA THR A 126 -6.28 17.70 7.19
C THR A 126 -7.04 16.47 6.73
N PHE A 127 -6.93 15.37 7.45
CA PHE A 127 -7.73 14.15 7.28
C PHE A 127 -8.90 14.15 8.24
N TYR A 128 -10.03 13.55 7.84
CA TYR A 128 -11.24 13.49 8.64
C TYR A 128 -11.50 12.06 9.14
N GLY A 129 -11.74 11.94 10.43
CA GLY A 129 -12.14 10.69 11.05
C GLY A 129 -13.61 10.35 10.78
N SER A 130 -14.12 9.36 11.51
CA SER A 130 -15.54 8.94 11.41
C SER A 130 -16.52 10.02 11.85
N LYS A 131 -16.09 10.92 12.76
CA LYS A 131 -16.84 12.12 13.14
C LYS A 131 -16.18 13.33 12.52
N ARG A 132 -16.95 14.30 12.00
CA ARG A 132 -16.42 15.53 11.39
C ARG A 132 -15.54 16.37 12.33
N SER A 133 -15.77 16.27 13.64
CA SER A 133 -14.96 16.93 14.66
C SER A 133 -13.57 16.28 14.81
N GLN A 134 -13.42 15.00 14.45
CA GLN A 134 -12.14 14.31 14.54
C GLN A 134 -11.31 14.59 13.29
N GLN A 135 -10.15 15.21 13.47
CA GLN A 135 -9.24 15.53 12.39
C GLN A 135 -7.82 15.14 12.77
N ALA A 136 -7.06 14.69 11.76
CA ALA A 136 -5.62 14.55 11.83
C ALA A 136 -5.00 15.58 10.90
N ILE A 137 -4.01 16.33 11.37
CA ILE A 137 -3.33 17.31 10.55
C ILE A 137 -1.88 16.92 10.42
N SER A 138 -1.47 16.70 9.18
CA SER A 138 -0.09 16.38 8.81
C SER A 138 0.56 17.56 8.12
N GLN A 139 1.88 17.70 8.26
CA GLN A 139 2.65 18.70 7.54
C GLN A 139 3.76 17.97 6.78
N VAL A 140 3.68 18.00 5.45
CA VAL A 140 4.64 17.28 4.60
C VAL A 140 5.01 18.11 3.37
N PRO A 141 6.20 17.87 2.78
CA PRO A 141 6.51 18.31 1.44
C PRO A 141 5.53 17.70 0.44
N VAL A 142 4.97 18.53 -0.43
CA VAL A 142 4.04 18.13 -1.50
C VAL A 142 4.60 18.60 -2.83
N LEU A 143 4.71 17.69 -3.79
CA LEU A 143 5.07 18.04 -5.16
C LEU A 143 3.81 18.52 -5.91
N VAL A 144 3.72 19.82 -6.15
CA VAL A 144 2.62 20.45 -6.88
C VAL A 144 2.97 20.54 -8.36
N ILE A 145 2.33 19.71 -9.17
CA ILE A 145 2.62 19.54 -10.59
C ILE A 145 2.04 20.67 -11.42
N THR A 146 2.90 21.31 -12.20
CA THR A 146 2.55 22.38 -13.13
C THR A 146 2.69 21.93 -14.59
N LYS A 147 3.41 20.83 -14.84
CA LYS A 147 3.61 20.29 -16.20
C LYS A 147 3.66 18.77 -16.21
N ILE A 148 3.00 18.20 -17.21
CA ILE A 148 2.98 16.75 -17.49
C ILE A 148 3.42 16.58 -18.93
N VAL A 149 4.39 15.70 -19.16
CA VAL A 149 4.81 15.32 -20.51
C VAL A 149 5.00 13.80 -20.58
N ARG A 150 4.76 13.22 -21.76
CA ARG A 150 5.23 11.87 -22.05
C ARG A 150 6.62 11.99 -22.69
N CYS A 151 7.58 11.30 -22.11
CA CYS A 151 8.99 11.34 -22.46
C CYS A 151 9.56 9.91 -22.60
N PRO A 152 9.27 9.19 -23.70
CA PRO A 152 9.85 7.88 -23.94
C PRO A 152 11.37 7.97 -23.97
N GLY A 153 12.06 7.10 -23.24
CA GLY A 153 13.53 7.11 -23.16
C GLY A 153 14.14 8.18 -22.25
N PHE A 154 13.35 8.76 -21.35
CA PHE A 154 13.85 9.58 -20.24
C PHE A 154 14.83 8.77 -19.37
N ASN A 155 15.99 9.34 -19.09
CA ASN A 155 17.00 8.78 -18.21
C ASN A 155 17.13 9.67 -16.96
N LYS A 156 16.80 9.11 -15.78
CA LYS A 156 16.75 9.85 -14.52
C LYS A 156 18.09 10.50 -14.13
N ASP A 157 19.20 9.87 -14.46
CA ASP A 157 20.55 10.32 -14.07
C ASP A 157 21.07 11.46 -14.96
N ARG A 158 20.78 11.38 -16.27
CA ARG A 158 21.18 12.37 -17.27
C ARG A 158 20.21 13.54 -17.38
N ASP A 159 18.91 13.25 -17.46
CA ASP A 159 17.90 14.21 -17.92
C ASP A 159 17.35 15.08 -16.77
N LYS A 160 17.52 14.67 -15.51
CA LYS A 160 17.31 15.46 -14.28
C LYS A 160 16.01 16.28 -14.23
N GLY A 161 14.91 15.69 -14.71
CA GLY A 161 13.59 16.31 -14.69
C GLY A 161 13.25 17.16 -15.91
N VAL A 162 14.09 17.15 -16.94
CA VAL A 162 13.85 17.81 -18.22
C VAL A 162 13.72 16.75 -19.31
N CYS A 163 12.59 16.72 -20.02
CA CYS A 163 12.48 15.83 -21.16
C CYS A 163 13.25 16.39 -22.36
N PRO A 164 14.20 15.65 -22.96
CA PRO A 164 14.85 16.07 -24.20
C PRO A 164 13.84 16.29 -25.33
N LEU A 165 14.04 17.32 -26.15
CA LEU A 165 13.05 17.74 -27.16
C LEU A 165 12.78 16.67 -28.21
N GLU A 166 13.81 15.90 -28.57
CA GLU A 166 13.75 14.78 -29.50
C GLU A 166 12.97 13.58 -28.96
N LYS A 167 12.79 13.50 -27.64
CA LYS A 167 12.04 12.45 -26.94
C LYS A 167 10.64 12.89 -26.51
N LEU A 168 10.31 14.16 -26.69
CA LEU A 168 9.03 14.70 -26.24
C LEU A 168 7.90 14.23 -27.17
N ASP A 169 6.94 13.48 -26.62
CA ASP A 169 5.68 13.21 -27.33
C ASP A 169 4.81 14.48 -27.32
N LYS A 170 4.94 15.27 -28.39
CA LYS A 170 4.20 16.53 -28.59
C LYS A 170 2.69 16.34 -28.73
N LYS A 171 2.23 15.12 -29.04
CA LYS A 171 0.80 14.80 -29.18
C LYS A 171 0.16 14.45 -27.83
N TYR A 172 0.97 14.08 -26.84
CA TYR A 172 0.48 13.75 -25.51
C TYR A 172 -0.12 14.97 -24.81
N LYS A 173 -1.41 14.89 -24.49
CA LYS A 173 -2.11 15.89 -23.68
C LYS A 173 -2.73 15.20 -22.48
N GLN A 174 -2.32 15.61 -21.29
CA GLN A 174 -2.93 15.17 -20.05
C GLN A 174 -3.25 16.38 -19.18
N HIS A 175 -4.42 16.35 -18.54
CA HIS A 175 -4.88 17.44 -17.69
C HIS A 175 -4.25 17.34 -16.30
N LEU A 176 -3.82 18.48 -15.75
CA LEU A 176 -3.29 18.56 -14.38
C LEU A 176 -4.29 18.04 -13.33
N ASN A 177 -5.59 18.15 -13.59
CA ASN A 177 -6.65 17.59 -12.72
C ASN A 177 -6.61 16.07 -12.58
N SER A 178 -5.91 15.35 -13.46
CA SER A 178 -5.76 13.89 -13.36
C SER A 178 -4.66 13.46 -12.38
N VAL A 179 -3.83 14.38 -11.88
CA VAL A 179 -2.72 14.05 -10.98
C VAL A 179 -3.15 14.20 -9.53
N LEU A 180 -3.27 13.07 -8.84
CA LEU A 180 -3.38 12.98 -7.39
C LEU A 180 -2.83 11.63 -6.92
N PHE A 181 -1.75 11.66 -6.17
CA PHE A 181 -1.12 10.50 -5.55
C PHE A 181 -0.87 10.80 -4.08
N MET A 182 -1.20 9.84 -3.21
CA MET A 182 -0.80 9.90 -1.80
C MET A 182 -0.10 8.61 -1.42
N GLY A 183 1.23 8.65 -1.52
CA GLY A 183 2.10 7.59 -1.08
C GLY A 183 2.26 7.59 0.44
N VAL A 184 1.97 6.45 1.08
CA VAL A 184 2.19 6.21 2.51
C VAL A 184 3.10 5.00 2.73
N GLY A 185 3.65 4.43 1.67
CA GLY A 185 4.56 3.29 1.74
C GLY A 185 5.91 3.60 2.38
N PHE A 186 6.68 2.54 2.60
CA PHE A 186 8.07 2.59 3.05
C PHE A 186 8.99 1.94 2.01
N GLY A 187 10.30 2.22 2.05
CA GLY A 187 11.30 1.44 1.32
C GLY A 187 11.50 1.78 -0.15
N VAL A 188 11.34 3.05 -0.54
CA VAL A 188 11.55 3.46 -1.93
C VAL A 188 12.51 4.65 -2.03
N THR A 189 13.56 4.46 -2.82
CA THR A 189 14.54 5.41 -3.37
C THR A 189 15.11 6.50 -2.43
N ALA A 190 16.43 6.45 -2.22
CA ALA A 190 17.19 7.61 -1.71
C ALA A 190 17.03 8.83 -2.65
N PRO A 191 17.05 10.07 -2.13
CA PRO A 191 17.02 11.27 -2.96
C PRO A 191 18.14 11.26 -4.01
N GLY A 192 17.82 11.61 -5.25
CA GLY A 192 18.80 11.80 -6.32
C GLY A 192 18.35 12.89 -7.30
N ASN A 193 19.25 13.83 -7.62
CA ASN A 193 19.16 14.78 -8.75
C ASN A 193 17.81 15.53 -8.90
N GLY A 194 17.23 16.03 -7.80
CA GLY A 194 15.99 16.82 -7.82
C GLY A 194 14.69 16.02 -8.02
N SER A 195 14.78 14.68 -8.10
CA SER A 195 13.60 13.82 -8.02
C SER A 195 12.92 13.98 -6.66
N PHE A 196 11.59 14.00 -6.65
CA PHE A 196 10.82 14.09 -5.41
C PHE A 196 11.01 12.81 -4.59
N PRO A 197 11.67 12.88 -3.44
CA PRO A 197 12.12 11.69 -2.74
C PRO A 197 10.96 10.95 -2.08
N SER A 198 11.08 9.62 -1.97
CA SER A 198 10.13 8.75 -1.29
C SER A 198 10.64 8.38 0.11
N ILE A 199 10.88 9.42 0.93
CA ILE A 199 11.44 9.28 2.27
C ILE A 199 10.35 9.45 3.35
N PRO A 200 10.56 8.91 4.56
CA PRO A 200 9.57 8.95 5.65
C PRO A 200 9.04 10.33 6.01
N SER A 201 9.86 11.38 5.92
CA SER A 201 9.43 12.77 6.18
C SER A 201 8.40 13.29 5.17
N HIS A 202 8.17 12.57 4.07
CA HIS A 202 7.16 12.89 3.06
C HIS A 202 5.86 12.11 3.28
N ASP A 203 5.87 11.06 4.11
CA ASP A 203 4.67 10.27 4.39
C ASP A 203 3.66 11.09 5.23
N PRO A 204 2.48 11.42 4.70
CA PRO A 204 1.51 12.20 5.45
C PRO A 204 0.99 11.47 6.70
N PHE A 205 0.98 10.14 6.76
CA PHE A 205 0.50 9.41 7.93
C PHE A 205 1.54 9.28 9.04
N LEU A 206 2.84 9.39 8.74
CA LEU A 206 3.89 9.42 9.75
C LEU A 206 4.13 10.81 10.34
N ASN A 207 3.81 11.86 9.57
CA ASN A 207 4.08 13.26 9.92
C ASN A 207 2.82 14.00 10.39
N VAL A 208 1.97 13.30 11.15
CA VAL A 208 0.81 13.90 11.83
C VAL A 208 1.31 14.79 12.97
N MET A 209 1.02 16.08 12.89
CA MET A 209 1.39 17.11 13.86
C MET A 209 0.29 17.41 14.87
N ARG A 210 -0.98 17.17 14.55
CA ARG A 210 -2.11 17.46 15.45
C ARG A 210 -3.25 16.46 15.29
N LEU A 211 -3.88 16.07 16.39
CA LEU A 211 -5.21 15.47 16.43
C LEU A 211 -6.17 16.49 17.09
N THR A 212 -7.43 16.60 16.65
CA THR A 212 -8.33 17.70 17.07
C THR A 212 -8.50 17.85 18.58
N ASP A 213 -8.35 16.77 19.35
CA ASP A 213 -8.60 16.77 20.79
C ASP A 213 -7.33 16.57 21.64
N TYR A 214 -6.14 16.44 21.03
CA TYR A 214 -4.92 16.05 21.74
C TYR A 214 -3.63 16.66 21.15
N ASN A 215 -2.67 16.95 22.03
CA ASN A 215 -1.29 17.22 21.62
C ASN A 215 -0.62 15.91 21.17
N THR A 216 -0.02 15.89 19.98
CA THR A 216 0.59 14.70 19.34
C THR A 216 1.84 14.19 20.03
N LEU A 217 2.40 14.93 21.00
CA LEU A 217 3.46 14.41 21.88
C LEU A 217 3.05 13.11 22.59
N SER A 218 1.75 12.87 22.75
CA SER A 218 1.17 11.66 23.33
C SER A 218 0.78 10.58 22.31
N MET A 219 1.11 10.74 21.03
CA MET A 219 0.80 9.77 19.98
C MET A 219 2.04 8.94 19.63
N ARG A 220 1.93 7.61 19.67
CA ARG A 220 2.95 6.74 19.08
C ARG A 220 2.78 6.84 17.58
N LYS A 221 3.76 7.43 16.88
CA LYS A 221 3.78 7.53 15.40
C LYS A 221 3.54 6.17 14.73
N GLY A 222 3.17 6.19 13.46
CA GLY A 222 2.76 5.00 12.73
C GLY A 222 1.26 4.87 12.61
N TYR A 223 0.83 3.89 11.84
CA TYR A 223 -0.57 3.72 11.47
C TYR A 223 -0.87 2.25 11.17
N VAL A 224 -2.16 1.89 11.28
CA VAL A 224 -2.67 0.54 10.96
C VAL A 224 -3.67 0.65 9.82
N ILE A 225 -3.37 -0.03 8.70
CA ILE A 225 -4.29 -0.13 7.56
C ILE A 225 -5.16 -1.38 7.73
N THR A 226 -6.48 -1.23 7.60
CA THR A 226 -7.46 -2.32 7.69
C THR A 226 -8.41 -2.30 6.50
N ALA A 227 -9.21 -3.36 6.34
CA ALA A 227 -10.27 -3.38 5.32
C ALA A 227 -11.35 -2.28 5.53
N ARG A 228 -11.42 -1.64 6.70
CA ARG A 228 -12.41 -0.59 7.00
C ARG A 228 -11.87 0.84 6.85
N GLY A 229 -10.56 1.01 7.00
CA GLY A 229 -9.93 2.32 7.06
C GLY A 229 -8.53 2.26 7.66
N VAL A 230 -8.02 3.42 8.05
CA VAL A 230 -6.69 3.60 8.63
C VAL A 230 -6.82 4.12 10.05
N TYR A 231 -6.12 3.51 10.99
CA TYR A 231 -5.86 4.13 12.29
C TYR A 231 -4.55 4.91 12.22
N LEU A 232 -4.58 6.21 12.45
CA LEU A 232 -3.37 7.02 12.63
C LEU A 232 -3.05 7.09 14.12
N GLY A 233 -1.79 6.84 14.49
CA GLY A 233 -1.39 6.65 15.88
C GLY A 233 -1.60 5.21 16.34
N LEU A 234 -0.55 4.63 16.91
CA LEU A 234 -0.54 3.25 17.41
C LEU A 234 -0.94 3.22 18.89
N THR A 235 -1.89 2.36 19.23
CA THR A 235 -2.38 2.12 20.60
C THR A 235 -2.37 0.63 20.90
N ASP A 236 -2.43 0.26 22.17
CA ASP A 236 -2.52 -1.16 22.56
C ASP A 236 -3.78 -1.82 21.96
N ASP A 237 -4.89 -1.07 21.87
CA ASP A 237 -6.15 -1.56 21.28
C ASP A 237 -6.02 -1.86 19.79
N ASN A 238 -5.49 -0.91 19.01
CA ASN A 238 -5.41 -1.07 17.55
C ASN A 238 -4.21 -1.95 17.10
N THR A 239 -3.31 -2.28 18.02
CA THR A 239 -2.20 -3.23 17.81
C THR A 239 -2.38 -4.55 18.57
N SER A 240 -3.53 -4.75 19.21
CA SER A 240 -3.82 -5.95 19.98
C SER A 240 -3.71 -7.21 19.12
N GLY A 241 -2.97 -8.20 19.62
CA GLY A 241 -2.70 -9.47 18.93
C GLY A 241 -1.68 -9.38 17.80
N ALA A 242 -1.05 -8.22 17.57
CA ALA A 242 -0.01 -8.10 16.57
C ALA A 242 1.31 -8.71 17.04
N VAL A 243 1.98 -9.41 16.11
CA VAL A 243 3.38 -9.79 16.25
C VAL A 243 4.22 -8.71 15.58
N TRP A 244 5.19 -8.18 16.32
CA TRP A 244 6.07 -7.12 15.84
C TRP A 244 7.36 -7.70 15.28
N THR A 245 7.80 -7.17 14.15
CA THR A 245 9.15 -7.40 13.63
C THR A 245 9.80 -6.08 13.27
N ARG A 246 11.14 -6.05 13.34
CA ARG A 246 11.94 -4.91 12.92
C ARG A 246 12.23 -5.02 11.43
N LEU A 247 11.96 -3.95 10.70
CA LEU A 247 12.39 -3.82 9.31
C LEU A 247 13.87 -3.46 9.26
N GLY A 248 14.57 -3.96 8.24
CA GLY A 248 15.94 -3.53 7.96
C GLY A 248 15.98 -2.06 7.52
N LYS A 249 17.14 -1.41 7.67
CA LYS A 249 17.35 -0.06 7.13
C LYS A 249 17.50 -0.13 5.61
N LEU A 250 16.99 0.87 4.90
CA LEU A 250 17.23 1.05 3.47
C LEU A 250 18.73 1.33 3.27
N ALA A 251 19.38 0.62 2.32
CA ALA A 251 20.80 0.81 2.06
C ALA A 251 21.08 2.23 1.53
N GLY A 252 22.22 2.81 1.92
CA GLY A 252 22.66 4.12 1.41
C GLY A 252 21.95 5.33 2.02
N THR A 253 21.18 5.17 3.11
CA THR A 253 20.54 6.29 3.82
C THR A 253 21.10 6.49 5.24
N THR A 254 21.20 7.75 5.66
CA THR A 254 21.47 8.10 7.06
C THR A 254 20.18 8.20 7.87
N ASP A 255 19.02 8.41 7.24
CA ASP A 255 17.73 8.55 7.91
C ASP A 255 17.36 7.27 8.69
N PRO A 256 17.22 7.33 10.03
CA PRO A 256 16.85 6.17 10.84
C PRO A 256 15.44 5.65 10.56
N GLN A 257 14.57 6.46 9.94
CA GLN A 257 13.21 6.08 9.57
C GLN A 257 13.14 5.49 8.15
N ALA A 258 14.22 5.56 7.36
CA ALA A 258 14.20 5.01 6.00
C ALA A 258 14.35 3.49 6.07
N TRP A 259 13.23 2.80 6.24
CA TRP A 259 13.16 1.33 6.31
C TRP A 259 13.15 0.72 4.91
N ALA A 260 13.74 -0.46 4.77
CA ALA A 260 13.58 -1.30 3.59
C ALA A 260 12.26 -2.08 3.67
N GLY A 261 11.70 -2.45 2.51
CA GLY A 261 10.53 -3.33 2.45
C GLY A 261 10.78 -4.67 3.17
N PRO A 262 9.76 -5.29 3.77
CA PRO A 262 9.92 -6.50 4.58
C PRO A 262 10.48 -7.65 3.75
N LEU A 263 11.31 -8.48 4.40
CA LEU A 263 11.74 -9.75 3.81
C LEU A 263 10.56 -10.72 3.78
N VAL A 264 10.45 -11.44 2.68
CA VAL A 264 9.47 -12.52 2.50
C VAL A 264 10.20 -13.74 1.96
N SER A 265 9.89 -14.90 2.52
CA SER A 265 10.24 -16.19 1.94
C SER A 265 9.01 -16.77 1.28
N PHE A 266 9.14 -17.34 0.10
CA PHE A 266 8.03 -17.99 -0.57
C PHE A 266 8.43 -19.32 -1.21
N THR A 267 7.47 -20.23 -1.31
CA THR A 267 7.59 -21.52 -2.00
C THR A 267 6.51 -21.66 -3.06
N SER A 268 6.74 -22.52 -4.05
CA SER A 268 5.82 -22.77 -5.15
C SER A 268 5.53 -24.27 -5.34
N GLY A 269 4.28 -24.59 -5.65
CA GLY A 269 3.85 -25.97 -5.88
C GLY A 269 4.09 -26.86 -4.67
N THR A 270 4.79 -27.97 -4.89
CA THR A 270 5.19 -28.94 -3.87
C THR A 270 6.64 -28.77 -3.40
N SER A 271 7.34 -27.71 -3.85
CA SER A 271 8.72 -27.48 -3.47
C SER A 271 8.84 -27.04 -2.01
N ASN A 272 9.83 -27.59 -1.32
CA ASN A 272 10.25 -27.14 0.00
C ASN A 272 11.38 -26.09 -0.07
N GLU A 273 11.88 -25.79 -1.28
CA GLU A 273 12.89 -24.76 -1.46
C GLU A 273 12.25 -23.37 -1.35
N SER A 274 12.65 -22.63 -0.32
CA SER A 274 12.18 -21.26 -0.11
C SER A 274 13.08 -20.26 -0.85
N THR A 275 12.46 -19.37 -1.60
CA THR A 275 13.13 -18.22 -2.21
C THR A 275 12.91 -16.98 -1.34
N GLN A 276 13.98 -16.28 -0.97
CA GLN A 276 13.88 -15.04 -0.20
C GLN A 276 13.85 -13.81 -1.11
N ALA A 277 12.96 -12.87 -0.82
CA ALA A 277 12.79 -11.63 -1.56
C ALA A 277 12.38 -10.49 -0.62
N ARG A 278 12.25 -9.28 -1.17
CA ARG A 278 11.57 -8.17 -0.48
C ARG A 278 10.16 -8.01 -1.03
N ALA A 279 9.19 -7.92 -0.13
CA ALA A 279 7.82 -7.65 -0.49
C ALA A 279 7.54 -6.14 -0.53
N LEU A 280 6.74 -5.72 -1.50
CA LEU A 280 6.01 -4.46 -1.48
C LEU A 280 4.53 -4.82 -1.28
N ILE A 281 3.95 -4.33 -0.19
CA ILE A 281 2.53 -4.53 0.08
C ILE A 281 1.78 -3.44 -0.67
N ASP A 282 1.02 -3.81 -1.69
CA ASP A 282 0.28 -2.88 -2.54
C ASP A 282 -1.23 -3.06 -2.35
N ILE A 283 -1.88 -2.09 -1.70
CA ILE A 283 -3.33 -2.10 -1.50
C ILE A 283 -4.10 -1.46 -2.67
N SER A 284 -3.40 -0.92 -3.67
CA SER A 284 -3.98 -0.22 -4.81
C SER A 284 -4.29 -1.14 -6.00
N THR A 285 -3.78 -2.37 -5.98
CA THR A 285 -3.94 -3.38 -7.03
C THR A 285 -4.56 -4.67 -6.50
N THR A 286 -5.24 -5.39 -7.39
CA THR A 286 -5.76 -6.74 -7.12
C THR A 286 -4.81 -7.84 -7.59
N GLN A 287 -3.70 -7.46 -8.26
CA GLN A 287 -2.74 -8.39 -8.84
C GLN A 287 -1.42 -8.36 -8.09
N MET A 288 -0.91 -9.54 -7.76
CA MET A 288 0.45 -9.71 -7.25
C MET A 288 1.43 -9.83 -8.42
N LYS A 289 2.55 -9.13 -8.34
CA LYS A 289 3.68 -9.25 -9.28
C LYS A 289 4.87 -9.88 -8.56
N ILE A 290 5.53 -10.83 -9.20
CA ILE A 290 6.77 -11.45 -8.70
C ILE A 290 7.88 -11.13 -9.71
N GLN A 291 9.04 -10.71 -9.21
CA GLN A 291 10.17 -10.30 -10.04
C GLN A 291 10.70 -11.44 -10.91
N SER A 292 11.16 -11.09 -12.11
CA SER A 292 11.56 -12.06 -13.13
C SER A 292 12.81 -12.86 -12.80
N SER A 293 13.73 -12.31 -12.02
CA SER A 293 14.93 -13.02 -11.53
C SER A 293 14.58 -14.21 -10.63
N LEU A 294 13.36 -14.24 -10.08
CA LEU A 294 12.84 -15.33 -9.25
C LEU A 294 12.00 -16.33 -10.06
N GLN A 295 11.86 -16.14 -11.39
CA GLN A 295 10.98 -16.94 -12.24
C GLN A 295 11.50 -18.34 -12.57
N SER A 296 12.81 -18.63 -12.41
CA SER A 296 13.33 -19.97 -12.70
C SER A 296 12.68 -21.06 -11.83
N THR A 297 12.03 -20.68 -10.72
CA THR A 297 11.35 -21.59 -9.79
C THR A 297 9.82 -21.56 -9.87
N LEU A 298 9.22 -20.72 -10.75
CA LEU A 298 7.77 -20.57 -10.85
C LEU A 298 7.20 -21.17 -12.15
N PRO A 299 6.23 -22.11 -12.07
CA PRO A 299 5.54 -22.62 -13.25
C PRO A 299 4.75 -21.48 -13.90
N ASN A 300 5.13 -21.11 -15.13
CA ASN A 300 4.58 -19.95 -15.81
C ASN A 300 4.15 -20.26 -17.25
N ARG A 301 3.18 -19.49 -17.73
CA ARG A 301 2.77 -19.43 -19.14
C ARG A 301 2.97 -18.03 -19.68
N THR A 302 3.37 -17.96 -20.95
CA THR A 302 3.49 -16.71 -21.68
C THR A 302 2.11 -16.28 -22.18
N VAL A 303 1.74 -15.03 -21.91
CA VAL A 303 0.49 -14.43 -22.35
C VAL A 303 0.80 -13.13 -23.09
N SER A 304 0.36 -13.04 -24.34
CA SER A 304 0.32 -11.80 -25.10
C SER A 304 -0.90 -10.99 -24.69
N ASP A 305 -0.73 -9.71 -24.46
CA ASP A 305 -1.84 -8.80 -24.14
C ASP A 305 -2.68 -8.39 -25.37
N GLY A 306 -2.32 -8.89 -26.57
CA GLY A 306 -3.01 -8.59 -27.81
C GLY A 306 -2.84 -7.16 -28.32
N LYS A 307 -1.99 -6.34 -27.67
CA LYS A 307 -1.68 -4.98 -28.16
C LYS A 307 -0.67 -5.05 -29.32
N THR A 308 -0.50 -3.92 -30.01
CA THR A 308 0.52 -3.77 -31.06
C THR A 308 1.46 -2.61 -30.69
N PRO A 309 2.76 -2.85 -30.41
CA PRO A 309 3.41 -4.16 -30.32
C PRO A 309 2.91 -4.98 -29.11
N PRO A 310 2.94 -6.33 -29.18
CA PRO A 310 2.43 -7.18 -28.10
C PRO A 310 3.30 -7.06 -26.86
N GLU A 311 2.67 -6.73 -25.73
CA GLU A 311 3.31 -6.78 -24.43
C GLU A 311 3.25 -8.24 -23.95
N ILE A 312 4.42 -8.87 -23.87
CA ILE A 312 4.55 -10.25 -23.44
C ILE A 312 4.66 -10.28 -21.92
N SER A 313 3.66 -10.86 -21.25
CA SER A 313 3.67 -11.06 -19.80
C SER A 313 3.78 -12.54 -19.46
N LYS A 314 4.57 -12.87 -18.44
CA LYS A 314 4.57 -14.22 -17.85
C LYS A 314 3.58 -14.24 -16.70
N ARG A 315 2.69 -15.22 -16.70
CA ARG A 315 1.72 -15.44 -15.62
C ARG A 315 1.96 -16.80 -14.99
N VAL A 316 1.88 -16.86 -13.66
CA VAL A 316 1.93 -18.15 -12.95
C VAL A 316 0.75 -19.01 -13.39
N ILE A 317 0.98 -20.31 -13.57
CA ILE A 317 -0.04 -21.26 -14.03
C ILE A 317 -1.14 -21.41 -12.98
N THR A 318 -2.40 -21.38 -13.40
CA THR A 318 -3.57 -21.66 -12.55
C THR A 318 -3.43 -23.03 -11.87
N GLY A 319 -3.80 -23.13 -10.59
CA GLY A 319 -3.61 -24.35 -9.80
C GLY A 319 -2.27 -24.40 -9.04
N THR A 320 -1.35 -23.48 -9.31
CA THR A 320 -0.09 -23.39 -8.55
C THR A 320 -0.36 -22.91 -7.13
N LYS A 321 -0.01 -23.72 -6.13
CA LYS A 321 0.00 -23.26 -4.72
C LYS A 321 1.21 -22.36 -4.49
N LEU A 322 0.98 -21.22 -3.86
CA LEU A 322 2.02 -20.30 -3.40
C LEU A 322 1.88 -20.12 -1.89
N ASN A 323 2.99 -20.25 -1.18
CA ASN A 323 3.05 -20.00 0.26
C ASN A 323 4.03 -18.86 0.50
N PHE A 324 3.66 -17.93 1.38
CA PHE A 324 4.49 -16.79 1.74
C PHE A 324 4.60 -16.70 3.25
N ALA A 325 5.79 -16.40 3.74
CA ALA A 325 6.05 -16.09 5.13
C ALA A 325 6.96 -14.86 5.23
N PHE A 326 6.55 -13.87 6.03
CA PHE A 326 7.34 -12.68 6.28
C PHE A 326 8.50 -13.03 7.23
N LEU A 327 9.73 -12.66 6.83
CA LEU A 327 11.04 -13.13 7.33
C LEU A 327 11.44 -14.49 6.75
N ASP A 328 10.91 -15.59 7.28
CA ASP A 328 11.24 -16.95 6.86
C ASP A 328 10.07 -17.93 7.11
N MET A 329 10.13 -19.12 6.49
CA MET A 329 9.04 -20.11 6.53
C MET A 329 8.84 -20.81 7.88
N GLY A 330 9.81 -20.75 8.82
CA GLY A 330 9.75 -21.45 10.11
C GLY A 330 9.55 -20.54 11.32
N LYS A 331 9.91 -19.26 11.23
CA LYS A 331 9.85 -18.23 12.27
C LYS A 331 9.08 -16.99 11.79
N GLY A 332 8.31 -17.13 10.72
CA GLY A 332 7.58 -16.03 10.12
C GLY A 332 6.61 -15.38 11.10
N VAL A 333 6.53 -14.05 11.06
CA VAL A 333 5.62 -13.26 11.92
C VAL A 333 4.22 -13.07 11.33
N ALA A 334 4.09 -13.37 10.04
CA ALA A 334 2.84 -13.49 9.31
C ALA A 334 3.07 -14.30 8.04
N GLY A 335 2.00 -14.86 7.49
CA GLY A 335 2.04 -15.55 6.22
C GLY A 335 0.70 -15.55 5.51
N TYR A 336 0.71 -15.97 4.26
CA TYR A 336 -0.50 -16.27 3.52
C TYR A 336 -0.19 -17.33 2.47
N ASP A 337 -1.18 -18.15 2.18
CA ASP A 337 -1.12 -19.14 1.12
C ASP A 337 -2.37 -19.04 0.24
N PHE A 338 -2.18 -19.31 -1.04
CA PHE A 338 -3.28 -19.39 -1.99
C PHE A 338 -2.90 -20.25 -3.19
N VAL A 339 -3.92 -20.67 -3.92
CA VAL A 339 -3.77 -21.32 -5.21
C VAL A 339 -4.09 -20.31 -6.31
N VAL A 340 -3.22 -20.20 -7.29
CA VAL A 340 -3.40 -19.25 -8.39
C VAL A 340 -4.69 -19.58 -9.15
N GLY A 341 -5.59 -18.61 -9.25
CA GLY A 341 -6.91 -18.76 -9.88
C GLY A 341 -8.05 -19.03 -8.89
N ASP A 342 -7.74 -19.28 -7.61
CA ASP A 342 -8.77 -19.36 -6.58
C ASP A 342 -9.32 -17.98 -6.23
N ILE A 343 -10.62 -17.93 -5.92
CA ILE A 343 -11.33 -16.72 -5.48
C ILE A 343 -11.16 -16.44 -3.97
N MET A 344 -10.58 -17.39 -3.22
CA MET A 344 -10.43 -17.32 -1.75
C MET A 344 -8.95 -17.19 -1.34
N LEU A 345 -8.61 -16.07 -0.71
CA LEU A 345 -7.34 -15.88 -0.01
C LEU A 345 -7.51 -16.37 1.44
N LYS A 346 -6.65 -17.30 1.88
CA LYS A 346 -6.55 -17.67 3.30
C LYS A 346 -5.41 -16.85 3.93
N LEU A 347 -5.77 -15.89 4.78
CA LEU A 347 -4.80 -15.13 5.58
C LEU A 347 -4.58 -15.86 6.91
N SER A 348 -3.33 -16.16 7.25
CA SER A 348 -2.95 -16.64 8.58
C SER A 348 -2.21 -15.51 9.32
N GLN A 349 -2.87 -14.98 10.36
CA GLN A 349 -2.37 -13.95 11.29
C GLN A 349 -2.17 -12.53 10.74
N ARG A 350 -2.27 -11.54 11.64
CA ARG A 350 -2.13 -10.10 11.37
C ARG A 350 -0.75 -9.63 11.84
N ALA A 351 0.15 -9.30 10.91
CA ALA A 351 1.40 -8.60 11.25
C ALA A 351 1.22 -7.08 11.24
N LEU A 352 1.81 -6.41 12.23
CA LEU A 352 2.00 -4.96 12.23
C LEU A 352 3.50 -4.66 12.26
N CYS A 353 3.92 -3.64 11.52
CA CYS A 353 5.29 -3.14 11.53
C CYS A 353 5.44 -2.07 12.62
N ARG A 354 6.38 -2.26 13.56
CA ARG A 354 6.66 -1.29 14.64
C ARG A 354 7.80 -0.38 14.24
N MET A 355 7.70 0.86 14.70
CA MET A 355 8.84 1.78 14.84
C MET A 355 9.71 1.45 16.03
#